data_AF-A0A0F7EIS1-F1
#
_entry.id   AF-A0A0F7EIS1-F1
#
_cell.length_a   1.000
_cell.length_b   1.000
_cell.length_c   1.000
_cell.angle_alpha   90.00
_cell.angle_beta   90.00
_cell.angle_gamma   90.00
#
_symmetry.space_group_name_H-M   'P 1'
#
loop_
_entity.id
_entity.type
_entity.pdbx_description
1 polymer ?
#
loop_
_entity_poly.entity_id
_entity_poly.type
_entity_poly.pdbx_seq_one_letter_code
_entity_poly.pdbx_strand_id
1 'polypeptide(L)'
;MMGFLLSIWGIILVLIIGMKITKALYYKRYLQICVSGSKEITDLHDKSIFLFLSYTDPSNAEYLAEISRRFPEYQIYIIYKAPEWKARVFSRQINEHTKLRVDEQGIMSDDLGISAFPAFLTYQEVFKKISIVRFHTY
;
A
#
# COMPACT_ATOMS: atom_id res chain seq x y z
N MET A 1 44.95 12.51 5.18
CA MET A 1 43.59 13.09 5.35
C MET A 1 42.61 12.69 4.26
N MET A 2 42.97 12.65 2.97
CA MET A 2 42.05 12.33 1.86
C MET A 2 41.42 10.92 1.93
N GLY A 3 42.21 9.89 2.27
CA GLY A 3 41.73 8.50 2.35
C GLY A 3 40.75 8.22 3.50
N PHE A 4 40.81 8.99 4.59
CA PHE A 4 39.90 8.87 5.74
C PHE A 4 38.54 9.50 5.45
N LEU A 5 38.49 10.57 4.64
CA LEU A 5 37.23 11.13 4.16
C LEU A 5 36.53 10.18 3.20
N LEU A 6 37.27 9.54 2.29
CA LEU A 6 36.72 8.56 1.34
C LEU A 6 36.13 7.31 2.04
N SER A 7 36.75 6.84 3.13
CA SER A 7 36.21 5.71 3.90
C SER A 7 34.92 6.08 4.64
N ILE A 8 34.83 7.28 5.21
CA ILE A 8 33.61 7.78 5.87
C ILE A 8 32.46 7.89 4.85
N TRP A 9 32.71 8.44 3.66
CA TRP A 9 31.71 8.52 2.60
C TRP A 9 31.23 7.15 2.12
N GLY A 10 32.13 6.16 2.03
CA GLY A 10 31.77 4.77 1.73
C GLY A 10 30.85 4.14 2.79
N ILE A 11 31.15 4.36 4.07
CA ILE A 11 30.32 3.86 5.18
C ILE A 11 28.93 4.50 5.16
N ILE A 12 28.85 5.82 4.94
CA ILE A 12 27.57 6.53 4.82
C ILE A 12 26.74 5.96 3.66
N LEU A 13 27.35 5.70 2.51
CA LEU A 13 26.65 5.13 1.35
C LEU A 13 26.10 3.73 1.64
N VAL A 14 26.89 2.87 2.28
CA VAL A 14 26.45 1.52 2.69
C VAL A 14 25.30 1.59 3.70
N LEU A 15 25.35 2.51 4.66
CA LEU A 15 24.26 2.73 5.61
C LEU A 15 22.97 3.18 4.92
N ILE A 16 23.05 4.12 3.97
CA ILE A 16 21.87 4.58 3.21
C ILE A 16 21.25 3.44 2.41
N ILE A 17 22.06 2.64 1.73
CA ILE A 17 21.59 1.49 0.95
C ILE A 17 20.98 0.41 1.87
N GLY A 18 21.65 0.10 2.98
CA GLY A 18 21.16 -0.84 3.98
C GLY A 18 19.82 -0.41 4.58
N MET A 19 19.64 0.88 4.86
CA MET A 19 18.36 1.44 5.33
C MET A 19 17.25 1.33 4.29
N LYS A 20 17.55 1.52 2.99
CA LYS A 20 16.55 1.33 1.92
C LYS A 20 16.11 -0.12 1.81
N ILE A 21 17.05 -1.06 1.84
CA ILE A 21 16.76 -2.51 1.72
C ILE A 21 15.94 -2.99 2.92
N THR A 22 16.34 -2.63 4.14
CA THR A 22 15.61 -3.02 5.37
C THR A 22 14.19 -2.45 5.40
N LYS A 23 13.99 -1.20 4.97
CA LYS A 23 12.64 -0.62 4.81
C LYS A 23 11.80 -1.38 3.80
N ALA A 24 12.33 -1.68 2.61
CA ALA A 24 11.59 -2.44 1.60
C ALA A 24 11.17 -3.83 2.09
N LEU A 25 12.05 -4.50 2.85
CA LEU A 25 11.79 -5.82 3.42
C LEU A 25 10.77 -5.76 4.56
N TYR A 26 10.82 -4.69 5.38
CA TYR A 26 9.81 -4.40 6.41
C TYR A 26 8.44 -4.15 5.78
N TYR A 27 8.33 -3.27 4.79
CA TYR A 27 7.06 -2.95 4.12
C TYR A 27 6.47 -4.16 3.38
N LYS A 28 7.30 -5.00 2.75
CA LYS A 28 6.86 -6.28 2.19
C LYS A 28 6.15 -7.13 3.23
N ARG A 29 6.84 -7.34 4.36
CA ARG A 29 6.34 -8.19 5.44
C ARG A 29 5.11 -7.56 6.11
N TYR A 30 5.10 -6.24 6.28
CA TYR A 30 4.00 -5.49 6.85
C TYR A 30 2.74 -5.57 5.98
N LEU A 31 2.83 -5.28 4.68
CA LEU A 31 1.70 -5.43 3.75
C LEU A 31 1.23 -6.87 3.66
N GLN A 32 2.15 -7.83 3.66
CA GLN A 32 1.82 -9.26 3.71
C GLN A 32 1.03 -9.60 4.98
N ILE A 33 1.40 -9.07 6.14
CA ILE A 33 0.70 -9.26 7.42
C ILE A 33 -0.66 -8.54 7.42
N CYS A 34 -0.70 -7.30 6.93
CA CYS A 34 -1.88 -6.43 6.94
C CYS A 34 -3.00 -6.96 6.05
N VAL A 35 -2.63 -7.56 4.92
CA VAL A 35 -3.57 -8.08 3.94
C VAL A 35 -3.94 -9.54 4.21
N SER A 36 -3.11 -10.30 4.94
CA SER A 36 -3.34 -11.73 5.11
C SER A 36 -4.52 -12.06 6.00
N GLY A 37 -4.70 -11.49 7.19
CA GLY A 37 -5.81 -11.84 8.09
C GLY A 37 -5.93 -13.33 8.53
N SER A 38 -5.27 -14.25 7.82
CA SER A 38 -5.22 -15.69 8.02
C SER A 38 -3.85 -16.18 7.53
N LYS A 39 -3.36 -17.26 8.13
CA LYS A 39 -2.31 -18.08 7.51
C LYS A 39 -2.73 -18.37 6.06
N GLU A 40 -1.81 -18.27 5.10
CA GLU A 40 -2.01 -18.49 3.65
C GLU A 40 -2.44 -17.28 2.77
N ILE A 41 -1.64 -16.21 2.76
CA ILE A 41 -1.34 -15.56 1.47
C ILE A 41 0.16 -15.74 1.21
N THR A 42 0.45 -16.81 0.49
CA THR A 42 1.81 -17.20 0.12
C THR A 42 2.42 -16.30 -0.93
N ASP A 43 1.61 -15.58 -1.72
CA ASP A 43 2.13 -14.69 -2.76
C ASP A 43 1.33 -13.40 -2.91
N LEU A 44 1.86 -12.32 -2.34
CA LEU A 44 1.65 -11.00 -2.92
C LEU A 44 2.39 -10.99 -4.27
N HIS A 45 1.65 -11.09 -5.37
CA HIS A 45 2.21 -11.13 -6.71
C HIS A 45 2.46 -9.71 -7.26
N ASP A 46 3.32 -9.62 -8.29
CA ASP A 46 3.57 -8.38 -9.03
C ASP A 46 2.30 -7.71 -9.59
N LYS A 47 1.23 -8.48 -9.75
CA LYS A 47 -0.11 -8.05 -10.17
C LYS A 47 -1.06 -7.79 -8.98
N SER A 48 -0.59 -7.10 -7.94
CA SER A 48 -1.43 -6.69 -6.80
C SER A 48 -1.59 -5.18 -6.75
N ILE A 49 -2.79 -4.70 -6.41
CA ILE A 49 -3.10 -3.30 -6.15
C ILE A 49 -3.69 -3.16 -4.76
N PHE A 50 -3.13 -2.24 -3.98
CA PHE A 50 -3.68 -1.81 -2.71
C PHE A 50 -4.42 -0.50 -2.92
N LEU A 51 -5.74 -0.52 -2.79
CA LEU A 51 -6.62 0.63 -2.96
C LEU A 51 -7.06 1.14 -1.58
N PHE A 52 -6.66 2.36 -1.24
CA PHE A 52 -6.96 3.03 0.01
C PHE A 52 -8.18 3.91 -0.17
N LEU A 53 -9.21 3.65 0.63
CA LEU A 53 -10.49 4.34 0.57
C LEU A 53 -10.86 4.88 1.96
N SER A 54 -11.65 5.96 2.00
CA SER A 54 -12.19 6.53 3.23
C SER A 54 -13.71 6.48 3.22
N TYR A 55 -14.32 6.17 4.36
CA TYR A 55 -15.78 6.13 4.47
C TYR A 55 -16.48 7.48 4.27
N THR A 56 -15.71 8.56 4.37
CA THR A 56 -16.20 9.93 4.18
C THR A 56 -16.37 10.28 2.71
N ASP A 57 -15.75 9.53 1.80
CA ASP A 57 -15.84 9.76 0.36
C ASP A 57 -17.02 8.97 -0.24
N PRO A 58 -18.02 9.63 -0.84
CA PRO A 58 -19.14 8.95 -1.47
C PRO A 58 -18.78 8.24 -2.79
N SER A 59 -17.67 8.60 -3.44
CA SER A 59 -17.27 8.10 -4.77
C SER A 59 -16.48 6.78 -4.73
N ASN A 60 -16.41 6.12 -3.57
CA ASN A 60 -15.66 4.86 -3.38
C ASN A 60 -15.99 3.76 -4.40
N ALA A 61 -17.26 3.63 -4.80
CA ALA A 61 -17.69 2.65 -5.80
C ALA A 61 -17.14 2.98 -7.20
N GLU A 62 -17.08 4.27 -7.55
CA GLU A 62 -16.56 4.73 -8.84
C GLU A 62 -15.05 4.47 -8.94
N TYR A 63 -14.30 4.75 -7.88
CA TYR A 63 -12.86 4.46 -7.85
C TYR A 63 -12.57 2.96 -7.98
N LEU A 64 -13.36 2.11 -7.32
CA LEU A 64 -13.20 0.66 -7.46
C LEU A 64 -13.47 0.20 -8.90
N ALA A 65 -14.53 0.72 -9.53
CA ALA A 65 -14.86 0.42 -10.92
C ALA A 65 -13.76 0.91 -11.88
N GLU A 66 -13.22 2.10 -11.65
CA GLU A 66 -12.13 2.66 -12.45
C GLU A 66 -10.86 1.80 -12.37
N ILE A 67 -10.44 1.43 -11.15
CA ILE A 67 -9.25 0.60 -10.93
C ILE A 67 -9.43 -0.79 -11.53
N SER A 68 -10.60 -1.40 -11.35
CA SER A 68 -10.93 -2.70 -11.95
C SER A 68 -10.87 -2.65 -13.47
N ARG A 69 -11.35 -1.56 -14.09
CA ARG A 69 -11.27 -1.37 -15.54
C ARG A 69 -9.84 -1.13 -16.03
N ARG A 70 -9.05 -0.36 -15.26
CA ARG A 70 -7.68 0.00 -15.62
C ARG A 70 -6.71 -1.18 -15.47
N PHE A 71 -6.97 -2.07 -14.52
CA PHE A 71 -6.11 -3.21 -14.20
C PHE A 71 -6.93 -4.51 -14.07
N PRO A 72 -7.53 -5.00 -15.16
CA PRO A 72 -8.47 -6.12 -15.12
C PRO A 72 -7.84 -7.45 -14.68
N GLU A 73 -6.53 -7.60 -14.86
CA GLU A 73 -5.78 -8.80 -14.47
C GLU A 73 -5.14 -8.71 -13.07
N TYR A 74 -5.34 -7.60 -12.35
CA TYR A 74 -4.70 -7.38 -11.05
C TYR A 74 -5.65 -7.77 -9.92
N GLN A 75 -5.08 -8.37 -8.90
CA GLN A 75 -5.77 -8.64 -7.64
C GLN A 75 -5.87 -7.33 -6.84
N ILE A 76 -7.11 -6.88 -6.60
CA ILE A 76 -7.36 -5.66 -5.83
C ILE A 76 -7.55 -6.01 -4.35
N TYR A 77 -6.85 -5.28 -3.50
CA TYR A 77 -6.94 -5.29 -2.05
C TYR A 77 -7.37 -3.91 -1.59
N ILE A 78 -8.54 -3.80 -0.97
CA ILE A 78 -9.04 -2.54 -0.44
C ILE A 78 -8.60 -2.40 1.02
N ILE A 79 -7.97 -1.28 1.37
CA ILE A 79 -7.72 -0.86 2.74
C ILE A 79 -8.68 0.30 3.01
N TYR A 80 -9.70 0.04 3.82
CA TYR A 80 -10.79 0.96 4.02
C TYR A 80 -10.73 1.60 5.40
N LYS A 81 -10.40 2.89 5.44
CA LYS A 81 -10.42 3.71 6.65
C LYS A 81 -11.86 3.99 7.03
N ALA A 82 -12.42 3.13 7.88
CA ALA A 82 -13.83 3.14 8.24
C ALA A 82 -14.09 2.38 9.55
N PRO A 83 -15.15 2.74 10.29
CA PRO A 83 -15.69 1.87 11.33
C PRO A 83 -16.15 0.52 10.76
N GLU A 84 -16.05 -0.56 11.55
CA GLU A 84 -16.39 -1.92 11.09
C GLU A 84 -17.80 -2.03 10.49
N TRP A 85 -18.78 -1.34 11.09
CA TRP A 85 -20.17 -1.38 10.61
C TRP A 85 -20.31 -0.79 9.21
N LYS A 86 -19.56 0.27 8.86
CA LYS A 86 -19.55 0.83 7.51
C LYS A 86 -18.79 -0.07 6.54
N ALA A 87 -17.70 -0.68 6.98
CA ALA A 87 -16.99 -1.66 6.17
C ALA A 87 -17.86 -2.86 5.81
N ARG A 88 -18.71 -3.33 6.73
CA ARG A 88 -19.66 -4.42 6.49
C ARG A 88 -20.75 -4.06 5.47
N VAL A 89 -21.16 -2.79 5.42
CA VAL A 89 -22.09 -2.32 4.39
C VAL A 89 -21.38 -2.27 3.03
N PHE A 90 -20.18 -1.71 3.00
CA PHE A 90 -19.38 -1.58 1.78
C PHE A 90 -18.96 -2.95 1.21
N SER A 91 -18.64 -3.94 2.07
CA SER A 91 -18.25 -5.28 1.64
C SER A 91 -19.31 -5.99 0.79
N ARG A 92 -20.59 -5.61 0.94
CA ARG A 92 -21.70 -6.17 0.13
C ARG A 92 -21.74 -5.61 -1.30
N GLN A 93 -21.07 -4.49 -1.54
CA GLN A 93 -21.00 -3.81 -2.83
C GLN A 93 -19.74 -4.20 -3.61
N ILE A 94 -18.84 -4.95 -2.98
CA ILE A 94 -17.54 -5.33 -3.52
C ILE A 94 -17.64 -6.75 -4.12
N ASN A 95 -16.93 -6.98 -5.23
CA ASN A 95 -16.85 -8.30 -5.87
C ASN A 95 -16.16 -9.32 -4.94
N GLU A 96 -16.57 -10.59 -4.99
CA GLU A 96 -15.97 -11.71 -4.26
C GLU A 96 -14.45 -11.83 -4.46
N HIS A 97 -13.97 -11.44 -5.64
CA HIS A 97 -12.54 -11.45 -5.94
C HIS A 97 -11.77 -10.32 -5.27
N THR A 98 -12.41 -9.28 -4.76
CA THR A 98 -11.71 -8.14 -4.12
C THR A 98 -11.66 -8.35 -2.61
N LYS A 99 -10.45 -8.32 -2.03
CA LYS A 99 -10.28 -8.49 -0.59
C LYS A 99 -10.38 -7.15 0.12
N LEU A 100 -11.26 -7.04 1.10
CA LEU A 100 -11.43 -5.84 1.93
C LEU A 100 -10.76 -6.02 3.30
N ARG A 101 -9.96 -5.03 3.69
CA ARG A 101 -9.39 -4.89 5.03
C ARG A 101 -9.86 -3.58 5.64
N VAL A 102 -10.27 -3.63 6.89
CA VAL A 102 -10.71 -2.46 7.66
C VAL A 102 -9.51 -1.86 8.38
N ASP A 103 -9.34 -0.55 8.23
CA ASP A 103 -8.32 0.26 8.89
C ASP A 103 -9.02 1.31 9.77
N GLU A 104 -9.71 0.86 10.81
CA GLU A 104 -10.60 1.71 11.63
C GLU A 104 -9.85 2.88 12.28
N GLN A 105 -8.62 2.63 12.72
CA GLN A 105 -7.77 3.63 13.38
C GLN A 105 -6.85 4.38 12.40
N GLY A 106 -6.79 4.00 11.12
CA GLY A 106 -5.90 4.61 10.14
C GLY A 106 -4.44 4.19 10.26
N ILE A 107 -4.10 3.24 11.13
CA ILE A 107 -2.72 2.81 11.41
C ILE A 107 -2.04 2.30 10.13
N MET A 108 -2.75 1.50 9.32
CA MET A 108 -2.16 0.94 8.10
C MET A 108 -1.91 2.03 7.06
N SER A 109 -2.85 2.94 6.91
CA SER A 109 -2.72 4.08 6.00
C SER A 109 -1.55 4.98 6.42
N ASP A 110 -1.46 5.30 7.72
CA ASP A 110 -0.43 6.17 8.28
C ASP A 110 0.97 5.55 8.18
N ASP A 111 1.13 4.26 8.51
CA ASP A 111 2.40 3.53 8.39
C ASP A 111 2.93 3.50 6.94
N LEU A 112 2.01 3.49 5.97
CA LEU A 112 2.29 3.54 4.53
C LEU A 112 2.41 4.96 3.98
N GLY A 113 2.27 5.99 4.83
CA GLY A 113 2.35 7.39 4.45
C GLY A 113 1.17 7.89 3.60
N ILE A 114 0.05 7.16 3.62
CA ILE A 114 -1.19 7.51 2.91
C ILE A 114 -2.02 8.43 3.80
N SER A 115 -1.94 9.73 3.51
CA SER A 115 -2.69 10.78 4.22
C SER A 115 -3.86 11.35 3.42
N ALA A 116 -3.94 11.04 2.12
CA ALA A 116 -4.99 11.49 1.22
C ALA A 116 -5.70 10.29 0.59
N PHE A 117 -7.03 10.36 0.50
CA PHE A 117 -7.90 9.34 -0.06
C PHE A 117 -8.73 9.94 -1.20
N PRO A 118 -9.02 9.17 -2.27
CA PRO A 118 -8.54 7.82 -2.53
C PRO A 118 -7.05 7.80 -2.91
N ALA A 119 -6.38 6.68 -2.66
CA ALA A 119 -5.03 6.43 -3.16
C ALA A 119 -4.89 4.97 -3.57
N PHE A 120 -4.01 4.66 -4.50
CA PHE A 120 -3.64 3.27 -4.75
C PHE A 120 -2.13 3.11 -4.88
N LEU A 121 -1.68 1.92 -4.53
CA LEU A 121 -0.30 1.48 -4.70
C LEU A 121 -0.29 0.15 -5.45
N THR A 122 0.44 0.06 -6.55
CA THR A 122 0.76 -1.23 -7.14
C THR A 122 1.88 -1.91 -6.33
N TYR A 123 1.95 -3.24 -6.35
CA TYR A 123 3.08 -3.97 -5.74
C TYR A 123 4.42 -3.40 -6.21
N GLN A 124 4.61 -3.22 -7.52
CA GLN A 124 5.84 -2.63 -8.05
C GLN A 124 6.13 -1.23 -7.51
N GLU A 125 5.11 -0.41 -7.25
CA GLU A 125 5.29 0.89 -6.61
C GLU A 125 5.71 0.72 -5.17
N VAL A 126 5.07 -0.12 -4.35
CA VAL A 126 5.53 -0.38 -2.97
C VAL A 126 7.04 -0.70 -2.92
N PHE A 127 7.57 -1.41 -3.93
CA PHE A 127 9.00 -1.76 -4.00
C PHE A 127 9.90 -0.74 -4.71
N LYS A 128 9.41 -0.05 -5.74
CA LYS A 128 10.16 1.05 -6.41
C LYS A 128 10.15 2.34 -5.58
N LYS A 129 9.19 2.48 -4.67
CA LYS A 129 8.71 3.75 -4.18
C LYS A 129 8.78 3.85 -2.66
N ILE A 130 10.02 4.02 -2.21
CA ILE A 130 10.34 4.95 -1.11
C ILE A 130 10.21 6.41 -1.65
N SER A 131 9.18 6.71 -2.46
CA SER A 131 9.01 7.97 -3.22
C SER A 131 7.57 8.19 -3.68
N ILE A 132 6.63 8.28 -2.75
CA ILE A 132 5.17 8.50 -2.93
C ILE A 132 4.83 9.22 -4.26
N VAL A 133 4.04 8.60 -5.15
CA VAL A 133 3.37 9.34 -6.23
C VAL A 133 2.08 9.84 -5.65
N ARG A 134 1.96 11.16 -5.64
CA ARG A 134 0.70 11.86 -5.53
C ARG A 134 -0.05 11.70 -6.84
N PHE A 135 -1.34 11.41 -6.78
CA PHE A 135 -2.20 11.66 -7.93
C PHE A 135 -2.20 13.17 -8.17
N HIS A 136 -1.71 13.58 -9.33
CA HIS A 136 -2.06 14.88 -9.86
C HIS A 136 -3.54 14.82 -10.22
N THR A 137 -4.38 15.48 -9.42
CA THR A 137 -5.66 16.00 -9.90
C THR A 137 -5.36 17.06 -10.94
N TYR A 138 -6.03 16.95 -12.10
CA TYR A 138 -5.94 17.86 -13.24
C TYR A 138 -6.20 19.32 -12.85
#